data_AF-A0A966BS56-F1
#
_entry.id   AF-A0A966BS56-F1
#
_cell.length_a   1.000
_cell.length_b   1.000
_cell.length_c   1.000
_cell.angle_alpha   90.00
_cell.angle_beta   90.00
_cell.angle_gamma   90.00
#
_symmetry.space_group_name_H-M   'P 1'
#
loop_
_entity.id
_entity.type
_entity.pdbx_description
1 polymer ?
#
loop_
_entity_poly.entity_id
_entity_poly.type
_entity_poly.pdbx_seq_one_letter_code
_entity_poly.pdbx_strand_id
1 'polypeptide(L)'
;MDPVGAGGQNVPDLLAETGEVGRQDGRGDDEGLGHGRGLRIDGCEHAYNFDVPQFYRLTVADSPATLPEIPLELLHQGKVRDIYRVDAERLLIVASDRLSAFDVVLPDPIPGKGEVLTRISKFWFGQFDDLVRNHLLDGDLTPILGDQQLAARIAPRAMLVRALKPLPVEAIVRGYLAGSGWKDYQATGSISGVTLPAGLQQAARLPEPIFTPSTKEQLGDHDQNIDFQRMQQLIGPGLAIRIRDISVSIYLRAAAHARERGIVIADTKFEFGLDPEGHLFLI
;
A
#
# COMPACT_ATOMS: atom_id res chain seq x y z
N MET A 1 8.42 45.44 36.46
CA MET A 1 7.63 46.50 37.11
C MET A 1 6.68 47.06 36.07
N ASP A 2 5.46 46.54 36.06
CA ASP A 2 4.25 47.29 35.71
C ASP A 2 4.05 48.45 36.73
N PRO A 3 3.15 49.46 36.55
CA PRO A 3 1.79 49.21 36.06
C PRO A 3 0.89 50.36 35.49
N VAL A 4 -0.32 49.93 35.07
CA VAL A 4 -1.68 50.55 35.02
C VAL A 4 -2.06 51.70 34.05
N GLY A 5 -3.19 51.45 33.34
CA GLY A 5 -4.26 52.44 33.02
C GLY A 5 -5.01 52.15 31.71
N ALA A 6 -6.01 51.25 31.63
CA ALA A 6 -7.44 51.38 31.98
C ALA A 6 -8.24 52.41 31.14
N GLY A 7 -9.23 51.90 30.37
CA GLY A 7 -10.28 52.70 29.72
C GLY A 7 -11.16 51.84 28.80
N GLY A 8 -12.26 51.29 29.34
CA GLY A 8 -13.30 50.61 28.57
C GLY A 8 -14.46 51.54 28.21
N GLN A 9 -15.26 51.14 27.21
CA GLN A 9 -16.66 51.53 27.03
C GLN A 9 -17.42 50.44 26.24
N ASN A 10 -18.68 50.26 26.65
CA ASN A 10 -19.61 49.16 26.36
C ASN A 10 -20.47 49.38 25.10
N VAL A 11 -21.29 48.34 24.83
CA VAL A 11 -22.70 48.33 24.33
C VAL A 11 -22.89 47.90 22.86
N PRO A 12 -23.91 47.08 22.46
CA PRO A 12 -24.74 46.09 23.17
C PRO A 12 -24.88 44.69 22.51
N ASP A 13 -25.44 43.76 23.30
CA ASP A 13 -26.19 42.55 22.89
C ASP A 13 -27.39 42.85 21.98
N LEU A 14 -27.67 41.92 21.04
CA LEU A 14 -29.00 41.73 20.47
C LEU A 14 -29.29 40.23 20.30
N LEU A 15 -30.35 39.81 20.98
CA LEU A 15 -30.95 38.47 20.98
C LEU A 15 -31.89 38.26 19.77
N ALA A 16 -32.19 36.96 19.57
CA ALA A 16 -33.31 36.35 18.85
C ALA A 16 -33.13 36.27 17.32
N GLU A 17 -33.33 35.13 16.65
CA GLU A 17 -34.56 34.34 16.65
C GLU A 17 -34.35 32.87 16.23
N THR A 18 -35.24 32.05 16.76
CA THR A 18 -35.42 30.61 16.62
C THR A 18 -36.01 30.22 15.26
N GLY A 19 -35.58 29.08 14.71
CA GLY A 19 -36.22 28.43 13.56
C GLY A 19 -36.18 26.92 13.71
N GLU A 20 -37.14 26.37 14.46
CA GLU A 20 -37.49 24.94 14.45
C GLU A 20 -38.14 24.57 13.12
N VAL A 21 -37.76 23.43 12.53
CA VAL A 21 -38.57 22.75 11.50
C VAL A 21 -38.80 21.30 11.92
N GLY A 22 -40.00 21.09 12.47
CA GLY A 22 -40.90 19.94 12.36
C GLY A 22 -40.34 18.54 12.10
N ARG A 23 -40.48 17.69 13.12
CA ARG A 23 -40.79 16.27 12.95
C ARG A 23 -42.24 16.11 12.48
N GLN A 24 -42.48 15.21 11.52
CA GLN A 24 -43.76 14.53 11.38
C GLN A 24 -43.53 13.02 11.41
N ASP A 25 -44.17 12.39 12.39
CA ASP A 25 -44.37 10.96 12.51
C ASP A 25 -45.44 10.50 11.49
N GLY A 26 -45.19 9.36 10.86
CA GLY A 26 -46.20 8.60 10.12
C GLY A 26 -45.96 7.11 10.32
N ARG A 27 -46.64 6.52 11.30
CA ARG A 27 -46.80 5.06 11.41
C ARG A 27 -47.82 4.61 10.36
N GLY A 28 -47.49 3.55 9.65
CA GLY A 28 -48.39 2.76 8.84
C GLY A 28 -47.77 1.38 8.68
N ASP A 29 -48.27 0.42 9.44
CA ASP A 29 -47.95 -1.00 9.32
C ASP A 29 -48.59 -1.53 8.02
N ASP A 30 -47.85 -2.28 7.21
CA ASP A 30 -48.38 -3.49 6.55
C ASP A 30 -47.27 -4.37 5.95
N GLU A 31 -47.51 -5.68 6.00
CA GLU A 31 -46.60 -6.77 5.64
C GLU A 31 -46.38 -6.92 4.12
N GLY A 32 -45.23 -7.47 3.70
CA GLY A 32 -45.06 -7.92 2.31
C GLY A 32 -43.63 -8.25 1.88
N LEU A 33 -43.30 -9.54 1.91
CA LEU A 33 -42.11 -10.14 1.30
C LEU A 33 -41.94 -9.76 -0.19
N GLY A 34 -40.74 -9.30 -0.59
CA GLY A 34 -40.41 -9.05 -1.99
C GLY A 34 -38.92 -8.82 -2.22
N HIS A 35 -38.33 -9.60 -3.13
CA HIS A 35 -36.91 -9.65 -3.47
C HIS A 35 -36.24 -8.28 -3.70
N GLY A 36 -35.03 -8.11 -3.13
CA GLY A 36 -34.19 -6.94 -3.28
C GLY A 36 -33.77 -6.71 -4.73
N ARG A 37 -34.36 -5.68 -5.36
CA ARG A 37 -33.92 -5.12 -6.62
C ARG A 37 -32.69 -4.26 -6.38
N GLY A 38 -31.63 -4.51 -7.16
CA GLY A 38 -30.38 -3.77 -7.11
C GLY A 38 -30.58 -2.27 -7.32
N LEU A 39 -29.88 -1.47 -6.53
CA LEU A 39 -29.73 -0.04 -6.76
C LEU A 39 -29.03 0.16 -8.11
N ARG A 40 -29.78 0.66 -9.10
CA ARG A 40 -29.19 1.33 -10.26
C ARG A 40 -28.86 2.76 -9.85
N ILE A 41 -27.59 3.13 -9.95
CA ILE A 41 -27.15 4.52 -9.92
C ILE A 41 -27.11 4.97 -11.38
N ASP A 42 -28.19 5.59 -11.84
CA ASP A 42 -28.23 6.22 -13.16
C ASP A 42 -27.45 7.55 -13.11
N GLY A 43 -26.45 7.73 -13.98
CA GLY A 43 -25.80 9.04 -14.18
C GLY A 43 -24.28 9.12 -14.36
N CYS A 44 -23.55 8.01 -14.52
CA CYS A 44 -22.10 8.05 -14.82
C CYS A 44 -21.78 7.45 -16.20
N GLU A 45 -22.33 8.04 -17.26
CA GLU A 45 -21.80 7.88 -18.62
C GLU A 45 -20.83 9.02 -18.92
N HIS A 46 -19.68 9.04 -18.25
CA HIS A 46 -18.48 9.65 -18.80
C HIS A 46 -17.51 8.51 -19.07
N ALA A 47 -17.57 7.97 -20.29
CA ALA A 47 -16.55 7.09 -20.81
C ALA A 47 -15.25 7.90 -20.90
N TYR A 48 -14.37 7.73 -19.92
CA TYR A 48 -12.98 8.12 -20.07
C TYR A 48 -12.36 7.18 -21.11
N ASN A 49 -12.35 7.62 -22.37
CA ASN A 49 -11.57 6.99 -23.42
C ASN A 49 -10.08 7.22 -23.11
N PHE A 50 -9.52 6.37 -22.26
CA PHE A 50 -8.09 6.17 -22.25
C PHE A 50 -7.75 5.42 -23.54
N ASP A 51 -7.11 6.11 -24.46
CA ASP A 51 -6.43 5.47 -25.59
C ASP A 51 -5.23 4.71 -25.01
N VAL A 52 -5.49 3.51 -24.48
CA VAL A 52 -4.46 2.67 -23.87
C VAL A 52 -3.70 2.02 -25.03
N PRO A 53 -2.40 2.31 -25.22
CA PRO A 53 -1.63 1.71 -26.31
C PRO A 53 -1.74 0.17 -26.29
N GLN A 54 -1.53 -0.46 -27.44
CA GLN A 54 -1.73 -1.90 -27.60
C GLN A 54 -0.92 -2.76 -26.61
N PHE A 55 0.19 -2.22 -26.08
CA PHE A 55 1.02 -2.82 -25.02
C PHE A 55 0.33 -2.96 -23.64
N TYR A 56 -0.78 -2.25 -23.43
CA TYR A 56 -1.55 -2.24 -22.18
C TYR A 56 -2.88 -3.00 -22.30
N ARG A 57 -3.20 -3.57 -23.46
CA ARG A 57 -4.33 -4.50 -23.61
C ARG A 57 -3.98 -5.83 -22.92
N LEU A 58 -4.55 -6.05 -21.76
CA LEU A 58 -4.65 -7.39 -21.18
C LEU A 58 -5.78 -8.11 -21.90
N THR A 59 -5.49 -9.20 -22.59
CA THR A 59 -6.52 -10.19 -22.93
C THR A 59 -6.89 -10.92 -21.64
N VAL A 60 -7.89 -10.39 -20.94
CA VAL A 60 -8.46 -10.96 -19.69
C VAL A 60 -9.09 -12.36 -19.93
N ALA A 61 -9.15 -12.82 -21.18
CA ALA A 61 -9.98 -13.94 -21.61
C ALA A 61 -9.64 -15.31 -21.00
N ASP A 62 -8.42 -15.57 -20.50
CA ASP A 62 -8.01 -16.94 -20.11
C ASP A 62 -7.18 -17.04 -18.82
N SER A 63 -7.32 -16.12 -17.86
CA SER A 63 -6.66 -16.28 -16.56
C SER A 63 -7.45 -17.25 -15.67
N PRO A 64 -6.97 -18.48 -15.42
CA PRO A 64 -7.63 -19.36 -14.46
C PRO A 64 -7.62 -18.69 -13.08
N ALA A 65 -8.72 -18.85 -12.34
CA ALA A 65 -8.88 -18.39 -10.96
C ALA A 65 -7.74 -18.88 -10.03
N THR A 66 -7.11 -20.00 -10.39
CA THR A 66 -6.00 -20.65 -9.69
C THR A 66 -4.75 -20.69 -10.57
N LEU A 67 -3.59 -20.49 -9.94
CA LEU A 67 -2.30 -20.67 -10.62
C LEU A 67 -2.19 -22.13 -11.13
N PRO A 68 -1.57 -22.38 -12.30
CA PRO A 68 -1.26 -23.74 -12.70
C PRO A 68 -0.28 -24.38 -11.70
N GLU A 69 -0.20 -25.71 -11.71
CA GLU A 69 0.81 -26.42 -10.92
C GLU A 69 2.22 -26.01 -11.39
N ILE A 70 3.05 -25.59 -10.44
CA ILE A 70 4.42 -25.17 -10.67
C ILE A 70 5.33 -26.27 -10.10
N PRO A 71 6.20 -26.90 -10.90
CA PRO A 71 7.01 -28.05 -10.49
C PRO A 71 8.24 -27.62 -9.67
N LEU A 72 8.04 -26.79 -8.66
CA LEU A 72 9.06 -26.28 -7.74
C LEU A 72 8.59 -26.44 -6.29
N GLU A 73 9.52 -26.49 -5.36
CA GLU A 73 9.21 -26.51 -3.92
C GLU A 73 8.52 -25.19 -3.52
N LEU A 74 7.26 -25.27 -3.08
CA LEU A 74 6.55 -24.13 -2.50
C LEU A 74 7.07 -23.85 -1.09
N LEU A 75 7.70 -22.69 -0.89
CA LEU A 75 8.24 -22.28 0.41
C LEU A 75 7.21 -21.55 1.25
N HIS A 76 6.42 -20.68 0.62
CA HIS A 76 5.44 -19.87 1.30
C HIS A 76 4.31 -19.48 0.36
N GLN A 77 3.07 -19.65 0.83
CA GLN A 77 1.89 -19.09 0.18
C GLN A 77 1.37 -17.94 1.04
N GLY A 78 1.61 -16.72 0.57
CA GLY A 78 1.03 -15.53 1.18
C GLY A 78 -0.38 -15.28 0.67
N LYS A 79 -1.01 -14.21 1.18
CA LYS A 79 -2.36 -13.80 0.78
C LYS A 79 -2.53 -13.68 -0.74
N VAL A 80 -1.53 -13.11 -1.42
CA VAL A 80 -1.60 -12.79 -2.86
C VAL A 80 -0.41 -13.28 -3.70
N ARG A 81 0.65 -13.79 -3.07
CA ARG A 81 1.88 -14.24 -3.75
C ARG A 81 2.29 -15.62 -3.25
N ASP A 82 2.77 -16.45 -4.16
CA ASP A 82 3.36 -17.75 -3.86
C ASP A 82 4.87 -17.65 -4.12
N ILE A 83 5.69 -18.18 -3.21
CA ILE A 83 7.15 -18.14 -3.29
C ILE A 83 7.67 -19.56 -3.41
N TYR A 84 8.36 -19.83 -4.51
CA TYR A 84 8.94 -21.14 -4.82
C TYR A 84 10.47 -21.08 -4.77
N ARG A 85 11.09 -22.18 -4.33
CA ARG A 85 12.53 -22.36 -4.44
C ARG A 85 12.89 -22.73 -5.88
N VAL A 86 13.81 -21.99 -6.47
CA VAL A 86 14.48 -22.41 -7.72
C VAL A 86 15.76 -23.18 -7.36
N ASP A 87 16.60 -22.59 -6.51
CA ASP A 87 17.80 -23.21 -5.94
C ASP A 87 18.20 -22.50 -4.64
N ALA A 88 19.47 -22.62 -4.22
CA ALA A 88 19.99 -21.98 -3.01
C ALA A 88 20.08 -20.45 -3.11
N GLU A 89 20.20 -19.89 -4.31
CA GLU A 89 20.45 -18.48 -4.57
C GLU A 89 19.26 -17.76 -5.21
N ARG A 90 18.27 -18.50 -5.70
CA ARG A 90 17.15 -17.97 -6.49
C ARG A 90 15.80 -18.44 -5.99
N LEU A 91 14.85 -17.52 -5.99
CA LEU A 91 13.44 -17.76 -5.72
C LEU A 91 12.59 -17.34 -6.93
N LEU A 92 11.44 -18.00 -7.10
CA LEU A 92 10.41 -17.57 -8.03
C LEU A 92 9.23 -17.03 -7.23
N ILE A 93 8.96 -15.74 -7.35
CA ILE A 93 7.78 -15.10 -6.74
C ILE A 93 6.70 -15.01 -7.82
N VAL A 94 5.55 -15.63 -7.57
CA VAL A 94 4.40 -15.65 -8.49
C VAL A 94 3.24 -14.90 -7.87
N ALA A 95 2.82 -13.81 -8.51
CA ALA A 95 1.64 -13.06 -8.10
C ALA A 95 0.37 -13.76 -8.59
N SER A 96 -0.49 -14.12 -7.65
CA SER A 96 -1.80 -14.70 -7.95
C SER A 96 -2.85 -13.62 -8.24
N ASP A 97 -4.01 -14.06 -8.72
CA ASP A 97 -5.20 -13.21 -8.88
C ASP A 97 -6.04 -13.10 -7.60
N ARG A 98 -5.63 -13.77 -6.51
CA ARG A 98 -6.26 -13.66 -5.19
C ARG A 98 -6.22 -12.22 -4.68
N LEU A 99 -7.31 -11.80 -4.04
CA LEU A 99 -7.47 -10.50 -3.40
C LEU A 99 -7.66 -10.71 -1.89
N SER A 100 -7.12 -9.81 -1.07
CA SER A 100 -7.36 -9.81 0.37
C SER A 100 -7.80 -8.44 0.86
N ALA A 101 -8.71 -8.43 1.83
CA ALA A 101 -9.15 -7.23 2.54
C ALA A 101 -9.35 -7.60 4.02
N PHE A 102 -8.99 -6.68 4.93
CA PHE A 102 -9.09 -6.91 6.39
C PHE A 102 -8.46 -8.24 6.83
N ASP A 103 -7.27 -8.53 6.29
CA ASP A 103 -6.51 -9.76 6.54
C ASP A 103 -7.15 -11.09 6.12
N VAL A 104 -8.28 -11.04 5.41
CA VAL A 104 -8.97 -12.22 4.86
C VAL A 104 -8.77 -12.29 3.35
N VAL A 105 -8.44 -13.47 2.82
CA VAL A 105 -8.44 -13.74 1.37
C VAL A 105 -9.89 -13.93 0.92
N LEU A 106 -10.31 -13.12 -0.07
CA LEU A 106 -11.66 -13.15 -0.60
C LEU A 106 -11.85 -14.36 -1.54
N PRO A 107 -13.07 -14.91 -1.64
CA PRO A 107 -13.34 -16.10 -2.45
C PRO A 107 -13.15 -15.84 -3.96
N ASP A 108 -13.48 -14.63 -4.43
CA ASP A 108 -13.46 -14.28 -5.84
C ASP A 108 -12.13 -13.58 -6.21
N PRO A 109 -11.35 -14.13 -7.16
CA PRO A 109 -10.13 -13.49 -7.65
C PRO A 109 -10.45 -12.34 -8.62
N ILE A 110 -9.47 -11.48 -8.88
CA ILE A 110 -9.51 -10.49 -9.96
C ILE A 110 -8.62 -10.97 -11.12
N PRO A 111 -9.20 -11.47 -12.23
CA PRO A 111 -8.42 -11.99 -13.35
C PRO A 111 -7.39 -10.99 -13.88
N GLY A 112 -6.14 -11.45 -14.06
CA GLY A 112 -5.03 -10.64 -14.58
C GLY A 112 -4.42 -9.67 -13.56
N LYS A 113 -4.92 -9.62 -12.32
CA LYS A 113 -4.35 -8.76 -11.27
C LYS A 113 -2.89 -9.09 -10.99
N GLY A 114 -2.54 -10.38 -10.92
CA GLY A 114 -1.16 -10.82 -10.68
C GLY A 114 -0.19 -10.24 -11.70
N GLU A 115 -0.56 -10.30 -12.98
CA GLU A 115 0.25 -9.76 -14.08
C GLU A 115 0.41 -8.25 -14.00
N VAL A 116 -0.68 -7.52 -13.74
CA VAL A 116 -0.65 -6.06 -13.57
C VAL A 116 0.28 -5.66 -12.43
N LEU A 117 0.14 -6.30 -11.27
CA LEU A 117 0.95 -5.98 -10.10
C LEU A 117 2.43 -6.31 -10.34
N THR A 118 2.74 -7.44 -10.98
CA THR A 118 4.11 -7.78 -11.36
C THR A 118 4.72 -6.75 -12.31
N ARG A 119 3.95 -6.28 -13.31
CA ARG A 119 4.42 -5.23 -14.24
C ARG A 119 4.66 -3.91 -13.53
N ILE A 120 3.78 -3.51 -12.61
CA ILE A 120 3.94 -2.31 -11.78
C ILE A 120 5.20 -2.42 -10.92
N SER A 121 5.44 -3.56 -10.27
CA SER A 121 6.67 -3.79 -9.49
C SER A 121 7.93 -3.68 -10.36
N LYS A 122 7.97 -4.38 -11.51
CA LYS A 122 9.12 -4.32 -12.43
C LYS A 122 9.38 -2.89 -12.94
N PHE A 123 8.32 -2.15 -13.27
CA PHE A 123 8.43 -0.75 -13.63
C PHE A 123 9.11 0.08 -12.53
N TRP A 124 8.62 -0.04 -11.29
CA TRP A 124 9.17 0.72 -10.17
C TRP A 124 10.59 0.33 -9.80
N PHE A 125 10.93 -0.97 -9.83
CA PHE A 125 12.31 -1.41 -9.64
C PHE A 125 13.26 -0.69 -10.60
N GLY A 126 12.94 -0.66 -11.90
CA GLY A 126 13.74 0.07 -12.89
C GLY A 126 13.79 1.59 -12.67
N GLN A 127 12.75 2.19 -12.06
CA GLN A 127 12.77 3.61 -11.70
C GLN A 127 13.68 3.93 -10.50
N PHE A 128 14.13 2.93 -9.74
CA PHE A 128 14.88 3.10 -8.49
C PHE A 128 16.30 2.50 -8.52
N ASP A 129 16.75 1.96 -9.66
CA ASP A 129 18.03 1.26 -9.80
C ASP A 129 19.25 2.14 -9.44
N ASP A 130 19.16 3.46 -9.60
CA ASP A 130 20.20 4.42 -9.19
C ASP A 130 20.18 4.73 -7.68
N LEU A 131 19.07 4.44 -6.99
CA LEU A 131 18.91 4.69 -5.55
C LEU A 131 19.28 3.48 -4.70
N VAL A 132 18.87 2.28 -5.13
CA VAL A 132 19.05 1.04 -4.37
C VAL A 132 19.05 -0.16 -5.31
N ARG A 133 19.85 -1.17 -4.98
CA ARG A 133 19.78 -2.46 -5.68
C ARG A 133 18.43 -3.10 -5.42
N ASN A 134 17.92 -3.86 -6.37
CA ASN A 134 16.72 -4.66 -6.18
C ASN A 134 17.00 -6.15 -6.41
N HIS A 135 16.11 -7.02 -5.93
CA HIS A 135 16.33 -8.47 -5.99
C HIS A 135 16.05 -9.12 -7.35
N LEU A 136 15.58 -8.39 -8.37
CA LEU A 136 15.22 -8.98 -9.65
C LEU A 136 16.44 -9.58 -10.34
N LEU A 137 16.21 -10.72 -10.99
CA LEU A 137 17.15 -11.37 -11.87
C LEU A 137 16.52 -11.49 -13.25
N ASP A 138 17.33 -11.26 -14.28
CA ASP A 138 16.99 -11.68 -15.63
C ASP A 138 17.11 -13.20 -15.75
N GLY A 139 16.23 -13.84 -16.54
CA GLY A 139 16.31 -15.27 -16.77
C GLY A 139 15.11 -15.84 -17.51
N ASP A 140 15.38 -16.84 -18.36
CA ASP A 140 14.35 -17.65 -18.99
C ASP A 140 13.79 -18.65 -17.97
N LEU A 141 12.46 -18.66 -17.80
CA LEU A 141 11.78 -19.61 -16.93
C LEU A 141 11.63 -20.99 -17.55
N THR A 142 11.79 -21.13 -18.87
CA THR A 142 11.66 -22.41 -19.59
C THR A 142 12.59 -23.51 -19.03
N PRO A 143 13.91 -23.30 -18.89
CA PRO A 143 14.79 -24.31 -18.29
C PRO A 143 14.53 -24.55 -16.79
N ILE A 144 13.95 -23.57 -16.08
CA ILE A 144 13.62 -23.69 -14.65
C ILE A 144 12.37 -24.56 -14.45
N LEU A 145 11.36 -24.36 -15.30
CA LEU A 145 10.06 -25.02 -15.20
C LEU A 145 9.97 -26.31 -16.02
N GLY A 146 10.90 -26.53 -16.95
CA GLY A 146 10.94 -27.72 -17.81
C GLY A 146 9.85 -27.77 -18.89
N ASP A 147 8.99 -26.74 -18.97
CA ASP A 147 7.85 -26.67 -19.88
C ASP A 147 7.69 -25.23 -20.42
N GLN A 148 7.79 -25.09 -21.75
CA GLN A 148 7.68 -23.82 -22.45
C GLN A 148 6.27 -23.20 -22.37
N GLN A 149 5.21 -24.01 -22.41
CA GLN A 149 3.84 -23.52 -22.30
C GLN A 149 3.55 -23.04 -20.88
N LEU A 150 4.03 -23.77 -19.88
CA LEU A 150 3.93 -23.35 -18.48
C LEU A 150 4.72 -22.05 -18.24
N ALA A 151 5.96 -21.97 -18.73
CA ALA A 151 6.78 -20.77 -18.62
C ALA A 151 6.12 -19.54 -19.25
N ALA A 152 5.54 -19.68 -20.44
CA ALA A 152 4.81 -18.60 -21.11
C ALA A 152 3.60 -18.11 -20.29
N ARG A 153 2.89 -18.99 -19.59
CA ARG A 153 1.75 -18.65 -18.74
C ARG A 153 2.16 -17.98 -17.41
N ILE A 154 3.31 -18.36 -16.86
CA ILE A 154 3.78 -17.87 -15.55
C ILE A 154 4.58 -16.57 -15.67
N ALA A 155 5.39 -16.41 -16.71
CA ALA A 155 6.32 -15.27 -16.87
C ALA A 155 5.68 -13.88 -16.70
N PRO A 156 4.46 -13.60 -17.20
CA PRO A 156 3.83 -12.28 -17.04
C PRO A 156 3.52 -11.90 -15.59
N ARG A 157 3.35 -12.88 -14.71
CA ARG A 157 3.01 -12.72 -13.28
C ARG A 157 4.11 -13.18 -12.33
N ALA A 158 5.31 -13.44 -12.85
CA ALA A 158 6.43 -13.95 -12.08
C ALA A 158 7.63 -13.00 -12.06
N MET A 159 8.37 -13.06 -10.95
CA MET A 159 9.67 -12.45 -10.76
C MET A 159 10.65 -13.53 -10.32
N LEU A 160 11.68 -13.78 -11.13
CA LEU A 160 12.86 -14.52 -10.68
C LEU A 160 13.69 -13.55 -9.85
N VAL A 161 14.01 -13.92 -8.61
CA VAL A 161 14.66 -13.03 -7.66
C VAL A 161 15.79 -13.71 -6.93
N ARG A 162 16.74 -12.91 -6.45
CA ARG A 162 17.80 -13.36 -5.55
C ARG A 162 17.19 -13.77 -4.19
N ALA A 163 17.62 -14.92 -3.68
CA ALA A 163 17.36 -15.31 -2.30
C ALA A 163 18.18 -14.40 -1.37
N LEU A 164 17.49 -13.60 -0.57
CA LEU A 164 18.07 -12.62 0.35
C LEU A 164 17.52 -12.86 1.76
N LYS A 165 18.25 -12.40 2.79
CA LYS A 165 17.74 -12.39 4.16
C LYS A 165 16.87 -11.14 4.37
N PRO A 166 15.54 -11.24 4.53
CA PRO A 166 14.69 -10.08 4.76
C PRO A 166 14.99 -9.45 6.12
N LEU A 167 14.87 -8.12 6.20
CA LEU A 167 14.93 -7.40 7.47
C LEU A 167 13.58 -7.51 8.21
N PRO A 168 13.59 -7.53 9.56
CA PRO A 168 12.39 -7.74 10.38
C PRO A 168 11.59 -6.44 10.59
N VAL A 169 11.62 -5.53 9.62
CA VAL A 169 10.99 -4.22 9.69
C VAL A 169 10.33 -3.89 8.37
N GLU A 170 9.27 -3.10 8.42
CA GLU A 170 8.65 -2.51 7.25
C GLU A 170 8.95 -1.01 7.21
N ALA A 171 9.38 -0.54 6.06
CA ALA A 171 9.79 0.82 5.83
C ALA A 171 8.64 1.61 5.21
N ILE A 172 7.75 2.14 6.05
CA ILE A 172 6.57 2.88 5.60
C ILE A 172 6.93 4.36 5.49
N VAL A 173 6.54 4.98 4.37
CA VAL A 173 6.63 6.44 4.18
C VAL A 173 5.24 6.98 3.88
N ARG A 174 4.87 8.06 4.55
CA ARG A 174 3.56 8.71 4.43
C ARG A 174 3.75 10.15 3.98
N GLY A 175 3.08 10.58 2.91
CA GLY A 175 2.94 12.00 2.59
C GLY A 175 1.52 12.53 2.85
N TYR A 176 0.61 11.64 3.22
CA TYR A 176 -0.79 11.96 3.54
C TYR A 176 -1.21 11.25 4.83
N LEU A 177 -2.11 11.89 5.56
CA LEU A 177 -2.62 11.39 6.83
C LEU A 177 -3.83 10.48 6.62
N ALA A 178 -3.60 9.17 6.54
CA ALA A 178 -4.63 8.17 6.32
C ALA A 178 -4.36 6.87 7.11
N GLY A 179 -5.31 5.93 7.06
CA GLY A 179 -5.14 4.59 7.61
C GLY A 179 -4.81 4.56 9.11
N SER A 180 -3.88 3.70 9.52
CA SER A 180 -3.40 3.64 10.90
C SER A 180 -2.75 4.94 11.37
N GLY A 181 -2.08 5.68 10.48
CA GLY A 181 -1.51 6.98 10.82
C GLY A 181 -2.55 8.02 11.24
N TRP A 182 -3.75 8.00 10.63
CA TRP A 182 -4.85 8.86 11.06
C TRP A 182 -5.34 8.49 12.47
N LYS A 183 -5.45 7.19 12.77
CA LYS A 183 -5.85 6.71 14.11
C LYS A 183 -4.85 7.15 15.18
N ASP A 184 -3.55 6.99 14.93
CA ASP A 184 -2.49 7.39 15.86
C ASP A 184 -2.47 8.91 16.11
N TYR A 185 -2.65 9.70 15.03
CA TYR A 185 -2.74 11.15 15.13
C TYR A 185 -3.96 11.62 15.93
N GLN A 186 -5.13 11.00 15.74
CA GLN A 186 -6.31 11.34 16.54
C GLN A 186 -6.10 11.04 18.03
N ALA A 187 -5.39 9.96 18.35
CA ALA A 187 -5.14 9.56 19.73
C ALA A 187 -4.07 10.43 20.42
N THR A 188 -3.00 10.82 19.72
CA THR A 188 -1.79 11.38 20.35
C THR A 188 -1.22 12.63 19.67
N GLY A 189 -1.75 13.02 18.50
CA GLY A 189 -1.16 14.05 17.65
C GLY A 189 0.16 13.64 16.98
N SER A 190 0.56 12.36 17.09
CA SER A 190 1.86 11.85 16.63
C SER A 190 1.72 10.51 15.90
N ILE A 191 2.70 10.15 15.07
CA ILE A 191 2.78 8.86 14.38
C ILE A 191 4.22 8.34 14.48
N SER A 192 4.43 7.13 14.99
CA SER A 192 5.77 6.55 15.19
C SER A 192 6.77 7.50 15.89
N GLY A 193 6.29 8.26 16.88
CA GLY A 193 7.09 9.25 17.62
C GLY A 193 7.27 10.60 16.93
N VAL A 194 6.74 10.80 15.72
CA VAL A 194 6.78 12.08 15.00
C VAL A 194 5.53 12.89 15.33
N THR A 195 5.69 14.00 16.05
CA THR A 195 4.59 14.94 16.34
C THR A 195 4.20 15.73 15.09
N LEU A 196 2.91 15.78 14.81
CA LEU A 196 2.37 16.49 13.65
C LEU A 196 1.68 17.80 14.06
N PRO A 197 1.54 18.77 13.14
CA PRO A 197 0.77 19.98 13.38
C PRO A 197 -0.66 19.69 13.86
N ALA A 198 -1.20 20.54 14.73
CA ALA A 198 -2.59 20.44 15.14
C ALA A 198 -3.56 20.78 13.99
N GLY A 199 -4.79 20.27 14.07
CA GLY A 199 -5.87 20.62 13.14
C GLY A 199 -5.80 19.95 11.78
N LEU A 200 -4.95 18.94 11.59
CA LEU A 200 -4.96 18.14 10.37
C LEU A 200 -6.25 17.30 10.29
N GLN A 201 -6.79 17.18 9.08
CA GLN A 201 -7.97 16.39 8.79
C GLN A 201 -7.59 15.05 8.15
N GLN A 202 -8.54 14.11 8.11
CA GLN A 202 -8.37 12.85 7.40
C GLN A 202 -8.03 13.11 5.92
N ALA A 203 -7.05 12.38 5.39
CA ALA A 203 -6.48 12.54 4.06
C ALA A 203 -5.75 13.88 3.81
N ALA A 204 -5.46 14.66 4.85
CA ALA A 204 -4.63 15.86 4.69
C ALA A 204 -3.23 15.52 4.18
N ARG A 205 -2.69 16.36 3.29
CA ARG A 205 -1.28 16.30 2.91
C ARG A 205 -0.43 16.71 4.10
N LEU A 206 0.60 15.93 4.39
CA LEU A 206 1.59 16.27 5.43
C LEU A 206 2.53 17.38 4.91
N PRO A 207 3.06 18.24 5.81
CA PRO A 207 4.02 19.28 5.42
C PRO A 207 5.23 18.69 4.69
N GLU A 208 5.73 17.56 5.19
CA GLU A 208 6.80 16.77 4.60
C GLU A 208 6.47 15.27 4.75
N PRO A 209 6.95 14.39 3.85
CA PRO A 209 6.79 12.97 4.04
C PRO A 209 7.51 12.48 5.31
N ILE A 210 6.85 11.65 6.09
CA ILE A 210 7.39 11.08 7.32
C ILE A 210 7.66 9.59 7.15
N PHE A 211 8.70 9.11 7.83
CA PHE A 211 9.05 7.69 7.90
C PHE A 211 8.50 7.08 9.18
N THR A 212 7.65 6.05 9.05
CA THR A 212 6.88 5.46 10.17
C THR A 212 7.06 3.95 10.20
N PRO A 213 8.20 3.43 10.71
CA PRO A 213 8.51 2.01 10.61
C PRO A 213 7.55 1.14 11.44
N SER A 214 7.41 -0.12 11.04
CA SER A 214 6.73 -1.17 11.82
C SER A 214 7.61 -2.42 11.95
N THR A 215 7.33 -3.27 12.94
CA THR A 215 7.87 -4.63 13.00
C THR A 215 7.00 -5.58 12.20
N LYS A 216 7.63 -6.60 11.59
CA LYS A 216 6.92 -7.78 11.08
C LYS A 216 6.74 -8.77 12.23
N GLU A 217 5.52 -8.88 12.74
CA GLU A 217 5.19 -9.90 13.74
C GLU A 217 4.87 -11.25 13.07
N GLN A 218 4.87 -12.34 13.84
CA GLN A 218 4.61 -13.68 13.32
C GLN A 218 3.14 -13.84 12.84
N LEU A 219 2.89 -14.86 12.01
CA LEU A 219 1.56 -15.16 11.46
C LEU A 219 0.48 -15.20 12.56
N GLY A 220 -0.40 -14.21 12.56
CA GLY A 220 -1.54 -14.11 13.48
C GLY A 220 -1.64 -12.75 14.18
N ASP A 221 -0.53 -12.03 14.31
CA ASP A 221 -0.49 -10.70 14.92
C ASP A 221 -0.40 -9.59 13.86
N HIS A 222 -0.94 -8.42 14.20
CA HIS A 222 -0.85 -7.23 13.34
C HIS A 222 0.53 -6.58 13.48
N ASP A 223 1.06 -6.06 12.36
CA ASP A 223 2.30 -5.27 12.36
C ASP A 223 2.19 -4.11 13.36
N GLN A 224 3.22 -3.93 14.20
CA GLN A 224 3.23 -2.89 15.22
C GLN A 224 4.04 -1.70 14.75
N ASN A 225 3.42 -0.51 14.75
CA ASN A 225 4.13 0.74 14.54
C ASN A 225 5.17 0.91 15.65
N ILE A 226 6.42 1.14 15.25
CA ILE A 226 7.53 1.45 16.16
C ILE A 226 8.07 2.85 15.85
N ASP A 227 8.75 3.44 16.81
CA ASP A 227 9.53 4.66 16.55
C ASP A 227 10.87 4.33 15.88
N PHE A 228 11.53 5.38 15.37
CA PHE A 228 12.80 5.23 14.69
C PHE A 228 13.92 4.73 15.62
N GLN A 229 13.89 5.12 16.91
CA GLN A 229 14.88 4.68 17.88
C GLN A 229 14.81 3.16 18.10
N ARG A 230 13.62 2.60 18.17
CA ARG A 230 13.40 1.16 18.28
C ARG A 230 13.89 0.43 17.03
N MET A 231 13.63 0.97 15.84
CA MET A 231 14.17 0.40 14.59
C MET A 231 15.71 0.37 14.62
N GLN A 232 16.37 1.45 15.09
CA GLN A 232 17.83 1.50 15.24
C GLN A 232 18.37 0.42 16.18
N GLN A 233 17.63 0.08 17.25
CA GLN A 233 18.01 -1.01 18.16
C GLN A 233 17.89 -2.39 17.48
N LEU A 234 16.91 -2.57 16.59
CA LEU A 234 16.66 -3.86 15.93
C LEU A 234 17.67 -4.17 14.83
N ILE A 235 18.04 -3.19 14.01
CA ILE A 235 18.85 -3.41 12.80
C ILE A 235 20.16 -2.63 12.76
N GLY A 236 20.45 -1.85 13.80
CA GLY A 236 21.61 -0.98 13.89
C GLY A 236 21.37 0.42 13.31
N PRO A 237 22.02 1.45 13.87
CA PRO A 237 21.73 2.85 13.53
C PRO A 237 22.09 3.22 12.09
N GLY A 238 23.23 2.76 11.58
CA GLY A 238 23.67 3.07 10.22
C GLY A 238 22.72 2.51 9.15
N LEU A 239 22.24 1.28 9.35
CA LEU A 239 21.31 0.63 8.43
C LEU A 239 19.92 1.28 8.49
N ALA A 240 19.43 1.60 9.69
CA ALA A 240 18.15 2.29 9.88
C ALA A 240 18.12 3.68 9.21
N ILE A 241 19.20 4.47 9.36
CA ILE A 241 19.33 5.78 8.67
C ILE A 241 19.30 5.59 7.16
N ARG A 242 20.11 4.65 6.64
CA ARG A 242 20.15 4.37 5.21
C ARG A 242 18.78 3.96 4.65
N ILE A 243 18.06 3.08 5.35
CA ILE A 243 16.72 2.64 4.92
C ILE A 243 15.72 3.78 4.94
N ARG A 244 15.70 4.62 5.99
CA ARG A 244 14.84 5.80 6.07
C ARG A 244 15.10 6.71 4.87
N ASP A 245 16.35 7.08 4.64
CA ASP A 245 16.72 8.06 3.62
C ASP A 245 16.42 7.54 2.20
N ILE A 246 16.71 6.27 1.92
CA ILE A 246 16.36 5.61 0.66
C ILE A 246 14.83 5.56 0.50
N SER A 247 14.09 5.14 1.53
CA SER A 247 12.63 5.01 1.47
C SER A 247 11.95 6.35 1.19
N VAL A 248 12.38 7.41 1.85
CA VAL A 248 11.86 8.77 1.61
C VAL A 248 12.19 9.24 0.19
N SER A 249 13.41 8.96 -0.29
CA SER A 249 13.82 9.31 -1.66
C SER A 249 12.99 8.57 -2.71
N ILE A 250 12.77 7.26 -2.52
CA ILE A 250 11.90 6.44 -3.37
C ILE A 250 10.48 6.99 -3.36
N TYR A 251 9.91 7.25 -2.17
CA TYR A 251 8.56 7.78 -2.03
C TYR A 251 8.39 9.12 -2.76
N LEU A 252 9.32 10.06 -2.57
CA LEU A 252 9.27 11.37 -3.23
C LEU A 252 9.28 11.25 -4.75
N ARG A 253 10.16 10.40 -5.30
CA ARG A 253 10.23 10.14 -6.74
C ARG A 253 8.95 9.50 -7.25
N ALA A 254 8.45 8.47 -6.56
CA ALA A 254 7.23 7.78 -6.93
C ALA A 254 6.00 8.69 -6.88
N ALA A 255 5.87 9.48 -5.81
CA ALA A 255 4.76 10.41 -5.62
C ALA A 255 4.76 11.52 -6.67
N ALA A 256 5.93 12.05 -7.05
CA ALA A 256 6.05 13.03 -8.14
C ALA A 256 5.63 12.42 -9.49
N HIS A 257 6.18 11.25 -9.82
CA HIS A 257 5.86 10.54 -11.07
C HIS A 257 4.36 10.19 -11.18
N ALA A 258 3.76 9.71 -10.09
CA ALA A 258 2.35 9.37 -10.03
C ALA A 258 1.46 10.62 -10.12
N ARG A 259 1.88 11.74 -9.51
CA ARG A 259 1.12 13.00 -9.53
C ARG A 259 0.91 13.53 -10.94
N GLU A 260 1.94 13.48 -11.79
CA GLU A 260 1.86 13.87 -13.21
C GLU A 260 0.80 13.07 -13.99
N ARG A 261 0.41 11.90 -13.48
CA ARG A 261 -0.57 10.99 -14.06
C ARG A 261 -1.91 11.00 -13.33
N GLY A 262 -2.15 11.99 -12.48
CA GLY A 262 -3.39 12.13 -11.73
C GLY A 262 -3.56 11.16 -10.55
N ILE A 263 -2.48 10.50 -10.11
CA ILE A 263 -2.50 9.55 -9.00
C ILE A 263 -1.82 10.16 -7.77
N VAL A 264 -2.45 10.03 -6.61
CA VAL A 264 -1.87 10.39 -5.32
C VAL A 264 -1.43 9.13 -4.59
N ILE A 265 -0.13 9.01 -4.31
CA ILE A 265 0.40 7.98 -3.42
C ILE A 265 0.34 8.53 -1.99
N ALA A 266 -0.68 8.13 -1.23
CA ALA A 266 -0.88 8.61 0.14
C ALA A 266 0.24 8.15 1.07
N ASP A 267 0.51 6.86 1.05
CA ASP A 267 1.62 6.20 1.71
C ASP A 267 2.08 4.98 0.90
N THR A 268 3.20 4.39 1.30
CA THR A 268 3.71 3.15 0.74
C THR A 268 4.59 2.44 1.75
N LYS A 269 4.84 1.15 1.51
CA LYS A 269 5.59 0.26 2.39
C LYS A 269 6.64 -0.46 1.57
N PHE A 270 7.90 -0.34 1.99
CA PHE A 270 9.01 -1.06 1.39
C PHE A 270 9.49 -2.18 2.31
N GLU A 271 10.04 -3.22 1.69
CA GLU A 271 10.77 -4.27 2.37
C GLU A 271 12.20 -4.29 1.82
N PHE A 272 13.14 -4.61 2.70
CA PHE A 272 14.54 -4.68 2.35
C PHE A 272 15.14 -6.00 2.80
N GLY A 273 16.13 -6.47 2.05
CA GLY A 273 16.91 -7.66 2.36
C GLY A 273 18.40 -7.42 2.27
N LEU A 274 19.18 -8.30 2.90
CA LEU A 274 20.63 -8.32 2.83
C LEU A 274 21.12 -9.57 2.10
N ASP A 275 22.16 -9.41 1.30
CA ASP A 275 22.97 -10.53 0.79
C ASP A 275 23.99 -10.99 1.85
N PRO A 276 24.72 -12.10 1.62
CA PRO A 276 25.74 -12.60 2.56
C PRO A 276 26.85 -11.59 2.87
N GLU A 277 27.15 -10.68 1.95
CA GLU A 277 28.14 -9.62 2.11
C GLU A 277 27.60 -8.38 2.85
N GLY A 278 26.31 -8.36 3.18
CA GLY A 278 25.66 -7.27 3.91
C GLY A 278 25.23 -6.08 3.04
N HIS A 279 25.16 -6.26 1.72
CA HIS A 279 24.60 -5.25 0.84
C HIS A 279 23.08 -5.20 0.92
N LEU A 280 22.55 -3.99 0.87
CA LEU A 280 21.12 -3.70 0.95
C LEU A 280 20.43 -3.80 -0.41
N PHE A 281 19.31 -4.51 -0.44
CA PHE A 281 18.42 -4.66 -1.60
C PHE A 281 16.98 -4.31 -1.24
N LEU A 282 16.27 -3.67 -2.15
CA LEU A 282 14.81 -3.58 -2.16
C LEU A 282 14.22 -4.92 -2.62
N ILE A 283 13.23 -5.45 -1.89
CA ILE A 283 12.61 -6.77 -2.14
C ILE A 283 11.07 -6.71 -2.18
#